data_AF-A0A1Y4PA78-F1
#
_entry.id   AF-A0A1Y4PA78-F1
#
_cell.length_a   1.000
_cell.length_b   1.000
_cell.length_c   1.000
_cell.angle_alpha   90.00
_cell.angle_beta   90.00
_cell.angle_gamma   90.00
#
_symmetry.space_group_name_H-M   'P 1'
#
loop_
_entity.id
_entity.type
_entity.pdbx_description
1 polymer ?
#
loop_
_entity_poly.entity_id
_entity_poly.type
_entity_poly.pdbx_seq_one_letter_code
_entity_poly.pdbx_strand_id
1 'polypeptide(L)' 'MTYLNNQGSIQVINNHYLDNTMFDELNDFAQLFTNPESSQQQDNYQRWLELAKIVNMTLYRLRKSANIIFPSDY' A
#
# COMPACT_ATOMS: atom_id res chain seq x y z
N MET A 1 16.18 -3.76 -4.52
CA MET A 1 16.33 -4.52 -3.24
C MET A 1 16.92 -5.89 -3.58
N THR A 2 17.97 -6.33 -2.89
CA THR A 2 18.66 -7.61 -3.12
C THR A 2 18.40 -8.57 -1.98
N TYR A 3 18.08 -9.83 -2.28
CA TYR A 3 17.88 -10.89 -1.29
C TYR A 3 18.73 -12.11 -1.60
N LEU A 4 19.10 -12.82 -0.54
CA LEU A 4 19.77 -14.11 -0.64
C LEU A 4 18.70 -15.19 -0.84
N ASN A 5 18.74 -15.88 -1.99
CA ASN A 5 17.85 -16.99 -2.22
C ASN A 5 18.34 -18.26 -1.50
N ASN A 6 17.52 -19.31 -1.47
CA ASN A 6 17.83 -20.58 -0.80
C ASN A 6 19.02 -21.35 -1.41
N GLN A 7 19.59 -20.87 -2.51
CA GLN A 7 20.77 -21.43 -3.18
C GLN A 7 22.05 -20.64 -2.86
N GLY A 8 21.97 -19.65 -1.96
CA GLY A 8 23.11 -18.81 -1.58
C GLY A 8 23.46 -17.73 -2.62
N SER A 9 22.61 -17.53 -3.62
CA SER A 9 22.80 -16.51 -4.66
C SER A 9 22.05 -15.23 -4.31
N ILE A 10 22.71 -14.09 -4.47
CA ILE A 10 22.06 -12.78 -4.35
C ILE A 10 21.25 -12.54 -5.62
N GLN A 11 19.93 -12.42 -5.48
CA GLN A 11 19.04 -12.00 -6.57
C GLN A 11 18.55 -10.57 -6.35
N VAL A 12 18.45 -9.82 -7.44
CA VAL A 12 17.82 -8.50 -7.45
C VAL A 12 16.31 -8.72 -7.59
N ILE A 13 15.54 -8.34 -6.57
CA ILE A 13 14.07 -8.54 -6.52
C ILE A 13 13.36 -7.66 -7.54
N ASN A 14 13.97 -6.52 -7.88
CA ASN A 14 13.40 -5.61 -8.86
C ASN A 14 14.49 -4.65 -9.34
N ASN A 15 14.71 -4.62 -10.66
CA ASN A 15 15.56 -3.61 -11.30
C ASN A 15 14.70 -2.56 -12.04
N HIS A 16 13.40 -2.55 -11.78
CA HIS A 16 12.48 -1.54 -12.29
C HIS A 16 12.50 -0.33 -11.37
N TYR A 17 13.52 0.51 -11.54
CA TYR A 17 13.47 1.88 -11.04
C TYR A 17 12.55 2.64 -11.99
N LEU A 18 11.30 2.87 -11.58
CA LEU A 18 10.49 3.90 -12.20
C LEU A 18 11.13 5.25 -11.86
N ASP A 19 11.29 6.12 -12.86
CA ASP A 19 11.78 7.49 -12.62
C ASP A 19 10.88 8.25 -11.64
N ASN A 20 9.59 7.89 -11.59
CA ASN A 20 8.65 8.31 -10.58
C ASN A 20 7.96 7.10 -9.96
N THR A 21 8.24 6.82 -8.68
CA THR A 21 7.67 5.69 -7.94
C THR A 21 6.15 5.84 -7.69
N MET A 22 5.58 7.02 -7.90
CA MET A 22 4.14 7.28 -7.73
C MET A 22 3.35 7.16 -9.04
N PHE A 23 4.00 6.84 -10.16
CA PHE A 23 3.35 6.84 -11.48
C PHE A 23 2.11 5.94 -11.53
N ASP A 24 2.22 4.72 -11.03
CA ASP A 24 1.12 3.75 -11.05
C ASP A 24 -0.05 4.21 -10.16
N GLU A 25 0.24 4.64 -8.92
CA GLU A 25 -0.77 5.11 -7.96
C GLU A 25 -1.51 6.35 -8.48
N LEU A 26 -0.80 7.28 -9.12
CA LEU A 26 -1.41 8.47 -9.72
C LEU A 26 -2.39 8.11 -10.84
N ASN A 27 -2.04 7.14 -11.69
CA ASN A 27 -2.92 6.68 -12.75
C ASN A 27 -4.15 5.95 -12.17
N ASP A 28 -3.94 5.10 -11.17
CA ASP A 28 -5.02 4.40 -10.48
C ASP A 28 -6.05 5.38 -9.86
N PHE A 29 -5.57 6.45 -9.20
CA PHE A 29 -6.47 7.49 -8.69
C PHE A 29 -7.15 8.29 -9.80
N ALA A 30 -6.43 8.63 -10.88
CA ALA A 30 -7.04 9.33 -12.00
C ALA A 30 -8.17 8.50 -12.63
N GLN A 31 -8.01 7.18 -12.74
CA GLN A 31 -9.05 6.28 -13.25
C GLN A 31 -10.30 6.26 -12.38
N LEU A 32 -10.16 6.27 -11.04
CA LEU A 32 -11.32 6.39 -10.13
C LEU A 32 -12.12 7.68 -10.38
N PHE A 33 -11.44 8.82 -10.54
CA PHE A 33 -12.11 10.11 -10.68
C PHE A 33 -12.72 10.32 -12.07
N THR A 34 -12.06 9.82 -13.10
CA THR A 34 -12.49 10.01 -14.48
C THR A 34 -13.57 9.02 -14.90
N ASN A 35 -13.69 7.87 -14.23
CA ASN A 35 -14.69 6.85 -14.54
C ASN A 35 -15.37 6.27 -13.28
N PRO A 36 -16.11 7.08 -12.52
CA PRO A 36 -16.67 6.68 -11.23
C PRO A 36 -17.82 5.66 -11.32
N GLU A 37 -18.52 5.61 -12.47
CA GLU A 37 -19.64 4.68 -12.71
C GLU A 37 -19.16 3.28 -13.15
N SER A 38 -17.86 3.10 -13.37
CA SER A 38 -17.29 1.80 -13.69
C SER A 38 -17.38 0.87 -12.48
N SER A 39 -18.02 -0.29 -12.66
CA SER A 39 -18.08 -1.32 -11.62
C SER A 39 -16.69 -1.72 -11.12
N GLN A 40 -15.71 -1.83 -12.03
CA GLN A 40 -14.33 -2.16 -11.66
C GLN A 40 -13.70 -1.08 -10.78
N GLN A 41 -13.97 0.20 -11.04
CA GLN A 41 -13.43 1.29 -10.23
C GLN A 41 -14.13 1.39 -8.87
N GLN A 42 -15.42 1.09 -8.81
CA GLN A 42 -16.15 0.96 -7.54
C GLN A 42 -15.59 -0.19 -6.69
N ASP A 43 -15.33 -1.34 -7.29
CA ASP A 43 -14.70 -2.49 -6.62
C ASP A 43 -13.28 -2.15 -6.13
N ASN A 44 -12.47 -1.47 -6.96
CA ASN A 44 -11.14 -1.01 -6.59
C ASN A 44 -11.18 -0.05 -5.40
N TYR A 45 -12.04 0.97 -5.45
CA TYR A 45 -12.23 1.93 -4.37
C TYR A 45 -12.60 1.24 -3.06
N GLN A 46 -13.61 0.36 -3.10
CA GLN A 46 -14.06 -0.35 -1.90
C GLN A 46 -12.96 -1.26 -1.34
N ARG A 47 -12.23 -1.96 -2.21
CA ARG A 47 -11.09 -2.81 -1.81
C ARG A 47 -9.99 -1.99 -1.15
N TRP A 48 -9.60 -0.86 -1.73
CA TRP A 48 -8.55 0.00 -1.19
C TRP A 48 -8.96 0.64 0.13
N LEU A 49 -10.23 1.06 0.27
CA LEU A 49 -10.76 1.57 1.52
C LEU A 49 -10.70 0.53 2.64
N GLU A 50 -11.12 -0.71 2.37
CA GLU A 50 -11.06 -1.79 3.37
C GLU A 50 -9.60 -2.14 3.75
N LEU A 51 -8.70 -2.21 2.76
CA LEU A 51 -7.28 -2.42 3.03
C LEU A 51 -6.70 -1.30 3.91
N ALA A 52 -7.02 -0.03 3.62
CA ALA A 52 -6.56 1.10 4.41
C ALA A 52 -7.05 1.01 5.86
N LYS A 53 -8.32 0.64 6.09
CA LYS A 53 -8.86 0.41 7.44
C LYS A 53 -8.12 -0.72 8.16
N ILE A 54 -7.90 -1.86 7.49
CA ILE A 54 -7.23 -3.02 8.07
C ILE A 54 -5.78 -2.68 8.46
N VAL A 55 -5.04 -2.05 7.55
CA VAL A 55 -3.65 -1.63 7.80
C VAL A 55 -3.60 -0.64 8.96
N ASN A 56 -4.47 0.37 8.96
CA ASN A 56 -4.49 1.37 10.02
C ASN A 56 -4.82 0.74 11.39
N MET A 57 -5.83 -0.12 11.45
CA MET A 57 -6.21 -0.84 12.67
C MET A 57 -5.08 -1.74 13.16
N THR A 58 -4.38 -2.41 12.25
CA THR A 58 -3.22 -3.26 12.58
C THR A 58 -2.09 -2.42 13.16
N LEU A 59 -1.74 -1.31 12.51
CA LEU A 59 -0.71 -0.38 13.01
C LEU A 59 -1.08 0.23 14.35
N TYR A 60 -2.35 0.58 14.58
CA TYR A 60 -2.84 1.05 15.86
C TYR A 60 -2.61 0.01 16.96
N ARG A 61 -3.06 -1.24 16.74
CA ARG A 61 -2.89 -2.34 17.70
C ARG A 61 -1.41 -2.60 18.00
N LEU A 62 -0.56 -2.63 16.98
CA LEU A 62 0.88 -2.82 17.14
C LEU A 62 1.50 -1.70 17.97
N ARG A 63 1.22 -0.44 17.66
CA ARG A 63 1.72 0.70 18.44
C ARG A 63 1.26 0.66 19.89
N LYS A 64 -0.03 0.40 20.15
CA LYS A 64 -0.54 0.30 21.53
C LYS A 64 0.14 -0.85 22.29
N SER A 65 0.38 -1.99 21.63
CA SER A 65 1.10 -3.11 22.24
C SER A 65 2.56 -2.78 22.58
N ALA A 66 3.18 -1.89 21.81
CA ALA A 66 4.52 -1.36 22.04
C ALA A 66 4.55 -0.08 22.90
N ASN A 67 3.40 0.34 23.45
CA ASN A 67 3.23 1.56 24.23
C ASN A 67 3.65 2.87 23.50
N ILE A 68 3.50 2.91 22.17
CA ILE A 68 3.71 4.11 21.34
C ILE A 68 2.39 4.87 21.23
N ILE A 69 2.31 6.06 21.84
CA ILE A 69 1.08 6.85 21.96
C ILE A 69 1.22 8.15 21.17
N PHE A 70 0.18 8.51 20.41
CA PHE A 70 0.07 9.82 19.77
C PHE A 70 -1.00 10.69 20.44
N PRO A 71 -0.85 12.03 20.45
CA PRO A 71 -1.86 12.94 21.02
C PRO A 71 -3.26 12.78 20.40
N SER A 72 -3.33 12.35 19.14
CA SER A 72 -4.59 12.13 18.41
C SER A 72 -5.36 10.87 18.82
N ASP A 73 -4.81 10.04 19.71
CA ASP A 73 -5.48 8.81 20.19
C ASP A 73 -6.49 9.10 21.33
N TYR A 74 -6.66 10.38 21.75
CA TYR A 74 -7.54 10.85 22.82
C TYR A 74 -8.60 11.84 22.34
#